data_AF-A0A955HYG0-F1
#
_entry.id   AF-A0A955HYG0-F1
#
_cell.length_a   1.000
_cell.length_b   1.000
_cell.length_c   1.000
_cell.angle_alpha   90.00
_cell.angle_beta   90.00
_cell.angle_gamma   90.00
#
_symmetry.space_group_name_H-M   'P 1'
#
loop_
_entity.id
_entity.type
_entity.pdbx_description
1 polymer ?
#
loop_
_entity_poly.entity_id
_entity_poly.type
_entity_poly.pdbx_seq_one_letter_code
_entity_poly.pdbx_strand_id
1 'polypeptide(L)'
;LELTIAPQFLAKLRSSGILLRFELNDSPWSKEQKIVYLPMGLHITTENIRQVCETILNSCYNAPMQSASPTTIYFVRHGQKQLHRDDPGLTELGKSQAQSTGSFLKQFPITRIIASPLKRTQETAEQIAHQLKLAVEINEALVERMEWPAEAVTKQQFSQEWVKATNNRTYVPQWGTSSEDTGKRIADLLSEHADSGEHILIVSHGGAIVDSLRTMFGDAPLESLKRTYDEGTDFLMLNCAITQVILESPPQLKLLHYTDHLQQVSE
;
A
#
# COMPACT_ATOMS: atom_id res chain seq x y z
N LEU A 1 -20.84 20.04 -14.61
CA LEU A 1 -19.62 19.21 -14.66
C LEU A 1 -18.90 19.56 -15.94
N GLU A 2 -17.77 20.26 -15.86
CA GLU A 2 -16.83 20.33 -16.98
C GLU A 2 -16.00 19.05 -16.94
N LEU A 3 -16.10 18.23 -17.98
CA LEU A 3 -15.19 17.11 -18.21
C LEU A 3 -14.14 17.59 -19.21
N THR A 4 -12.91 17.73 -18.72
CA THR A 4 -11.78 18.17 -19.53
C THR A 4 -11.14 16.95 -20.19
N ILE A 5 -11.33 16.76 -21.49
CA ILE A 5 -10.52 15.81 -22.25
C ILE A 5 -9.12 16.41 -22.36
N ALA A 6 -8.09 15.64 -22.00
CA ALA A 6 -6.71 16.08 -22.06
C ALA A 6 -6.38 16.66 -23.45
N PRO A 7 -5.95 17.94 -23.55
CA PRO A 7 -5.72 18.62 -24.83
C PRO A 7 -4.75 17.87 -25.75
N GLN A 8 -3.77 17.17 -25.18
CA GLN A 8 -2.83 16.35 -25.94
C GLN A 8 -3.49 15.18 -26.70
N PHE A 9 -4.56 14.60 -26.15
CA PHE A 9 -5.25 13.47 -26.79
C PHE A 9 -6.08 13.94 -27.99
N LEU A 10 -6.78 15.07 -27.84
CA LEU A 10 -7.53 15.70 -28.93
C LEU A 10 -6.62 16.15 -30.07
N ALA A 11 -5.45 16.71 -29.74
CA ALA A 11 -4.45 17.10 -30.73
C ALA A 11 -3.95 15.89 -31.53
N LYS A 12 -3.71 14.75 -30.87
CA LYS A 12 -3.22 13.52 -31.49
C LYS A 12 -4.24 12.90 -32.45
N LEU A 13 -5.52 12.85 -32.06
CA LEU A 13 -6.59 12.39 -32.94
C LEU A 13 -6.70 13.25 -34.20
N ARG A 14 -6.67 14.58 -34.05
CA ARG A 14 -6.70 15.52 -35.19
C ARG A 14 -5.50 15.37 -36.11
N SER A 15 -4.29 15.21 -35.57
CA SER A 15 -3.08 14.99 -36.39
C SER A 15 -3.10 13.68 -37.17
N SER A 16 -3.85 12.68 -36.70
CA SER A 16 -4.06 11.40 -37.40
C SER A 16 -5.15 11.47 -38.48
N GLY A 17 -5.66 12.67 -38.82
CA GLY A 17 -6.71 12.85 -39.82
C GLY A 17 -8.11 12.43 -39.34
N ILE A 18 -8.27 12.14 -38.04
CA ILE A 18 -9.54 11.70 -37.46
C ILE A 18 -10.38 12.95 -37.15
N LEU A 19 -11.50 13.09 -37.87
CA LEU A 19 -12.48 14.13 -37.62
C LEU A 19 -13.32 13.76 -36.39
N LEU A 20 -13.29 14.61 -35.36
CA LEU A 20 -14.07 14.39 -34.14
C LEU A 20 -15.39 15.14 -34.24
N ARG A 21 -16.51 14.42 -34.18
CA ARG A 21 -17.84 14.99 -34.03
C ARG A 21 -18.38 14.58 -32.66
N PHE A 22 -18.89 15.56 -31.92
CA PHE A 22 -19.54 15.35 -30.64
C PHE A 22 -21.05 15.41 -30.86
N GLU A 23 -21.79 14.39 -30.43
CA GLU A 23 -23.25 14.34 -30.55
C GLU A 23 -23.90 14.03 -29.20
N LEU A 24 -25.07 14.64 -28.98
CA LEU A 24 -25.94 14.38 -27.84
C LEU A 24 -26.61 13.01 -28.05
N ASN A 25 -26.31 12.03 -27.21
CA ASN A 25 -26.93 10.70 -27.29
C ASN A 25 -28.34 10.76 -26.68
N ASP A 26 -29.38 10.64 -27.51
CA ASP A 26 -30.79 10.74 -27.15
C ASP A 26 -31.58 9.42 -27.35
N SER A 27 -30.87 8.28 -27.39
CA SER A 27 -31.49 6.99 -27.72
C SER A 27 -32.57 6.54 -26.70
N PRO A 28 -33.62 5.83 -27.13
CA PRO A 28 -34.71 5.36 -26.24
C PRO A 28 -34.23 4.50 -25.07
N TRP A 29 -33.15 3.73 -25.26
CA TRP A 29 -32.53 2.86 -24.23
C TRP A 29 -31.99 3.65 -23.03
N SER A 30 -31.61 4.91 -23.23
CA SER A 30 -31.06 5.77 -22.18
C SER A 30 -32.11 6.28 -21.18
N LYS A 31 -33.40 6.23 -21.53
CA LYS A 31 -34.50 6.77 -20.70
C LYS A 31 -35.00 5.80 -19.63
N GLU A 32 -34.81 4.50 -19.80
CA GLU A 32 -35.34 3.48 -18.88
C GLU A 32 -34.40 3.19 -17.69
N GLN A 33 -33.09 3.38 -17.88
CA GLN A 33 -32.16 3.36 -16.76
C GLN A 33 -32.18 4.74 -16.11
N LYS A 34 -32.51 4.83 -14.82
CA LYS A 34 -32.41 6.07 -14.02
C LYS A 34 -30.94 6.48 -13.78
N ILE A 35 -30.15 6.46 -14.84
CA ILE A 35 -28.72 6.76 -14.90
C ILE A 35 -28.60 7.83 -15.99
N VAL A 36 -28.25 9.06 -15.59
CA VAL A 36 -27.98 10.14 -16.55
C VAL A 36 -26.58 9.92 -17.13
N TYR A 37 -26.50 9.39 -18.33
CA TYR A 37 -25.26 9.44 -19.11
C TYR A 37 -25.10 10.87 -19.66
N LEU A 38 -24.04 11.57 -19.26
CA LEU A 38 -23.65 12.81 -19.95
C LEU A 38 -23.14 12.43 -21.36
N PRO A 39 -23.57 13.14 -22.42
CA PRO A 39 -23.40 12.65 -23.77
C PRO A 39 -22.10 13.21 -24.35
N MET A 40 -21.04 12.42 -24.26
CA MET A 40 -19.86 12.62 -25.10
C MET A 40 -19.40 11.25 -25.59
N GLY A 41 -20.16 10.68 -26.52
CA GLY A 41 -19.72 9.52 -27.28
C GLY A 41 -18.80 9.96 -28.42
N LEU A 42 -17.64 9.33 -28.56
CA LEU A 42 -16.84 9.45 -29.77
C LEU A 42 -17.53 8.63 -30.87
N HIS A 43 -18.12 9.27 -31.87
CA HIS A 43 -18.73 8.55 -32.99
C HIS A 43 -17.64 8.12 -33.97
N ILE A 44 -17.37 6.82 -34.01
CA ILE A 44 -16.35 6.21 -34.86
C ILE A 44 -17.06 5.45 -35.98
N THR A 45 -16.84 5.83 -37.23
CA THR A 45 -17.33 5.07 -38.38
C THR A 45 -16.53 3.77 -38.53
N THR A 46 -17.12 2.76 -39.17
CA THR A 46 -16.42 1.49 -39.46
C THR A 46 -15.17 1.67 -40.31
N GLU A 47 -15.10 2.72 -41.13
CA GLU A 47 -13.93 3.05 -41.94
C GLU A 47 -12.77 3.60 -41.09
N ASN A 48 -13.08 4.31 -40.00
CA ASN A 48 -12.07 4.93 -39.14
C ASN A 48 -11.75 4.12 -37.87
N ILE A 49 -12.48 3.03 -37.58
CA ILE A 49 -12.34 2.28 -36.32
C ILE A 49 -10.93 1.73 -36.11
N ARG A 50 -10.31 1.22 -37.17
CA ARG A 50 -8.96 0.67 -37.10
C ARG A 50 -7.94 1.75 -36.73
N GLN A 51 -8.02 2.91 -37.38
CA GLN A 51 -7.10 4.02 -37.18
C GLN A 51 -7.30 4.72 -35.82
N VAL A 52 -8.53 4.76 -35.32
CA VAL A 52 -8.82 5.23 -33.96
C VAL A 52 -8.25 4.25 -32.92
N CYS A 53 -8.48 2.94 -33.08
CA CYS A 53 -7.89 1.93 -32.19
C CYS A 53 -6.36 1.98 -32.22
N GLU A 54 -5.74 2.08 -33.39
CA GLU A 54 -4.29 2.23 -33.54
C GLU A 54 -3.80 3.52 -32.89
N THR A 55 -4.53 4.63 -33.00
CA THR A 55 -4.14 5.89 -32.35
C THR A 55 -4.25 5.79 -30.83
N ILE A 56 -5.28 5.12 -30.28
CA ILE A 56 -5.43 4.85 -28.84
C ILE A 56 -4.26 3.98 -28.37
N LEU A 57 -4.04 2.84 -29.03
CA LEU A 57 -2.94 1.92 -28.73
C LEU A 57 -1.60 2.66 -28.81
N ASN A 58 -1.32 3.39 -29.89
CA ASN A 58 -0.08 4.16 -30.05
C ASN A 58 0.01 5.39 -29.13
N SER A 59 -1.10 5.84 -28.53
CA SER A 59 -1.08 6.86 -27.47
C SER A 59 -0.81 6.27 -26.09
N CYS A 60 -1.16 5.01 -25.88
CA CYS A 60 -0.74 4.21 -24.72
C CYS A 60 0.69 3.67 -24.88
N TYR A 61 1.16 3.41 -26.11
CA TYR A 61 2.45 2.76 -26.41
C TYR A 61 3.61 3.72 -26.75
N ASN A 62 3.36 5.00 -27.06
CA ASN A 62 4.41 5.99 -27.35
C ASN A 62 4.74 6.95 -26.18
N ALA A 63 4.31 6.64 -24.95
CA ALA A 63 5.16 6.98 -23.82
C ALA A 63 6.42 6.09 -23.95
N PRO A 64 7.64 6.59 -23.74
CA PRO A 64 8.80 5.71 -23.74
C PRO A 64 8.50 4.56 -22.77
N MET A 65 8.41 3.32 -23.27
CA MET A 65 8.46 2.15 -22.41
C MET A 65 9.85 2.18 -21.75
N GLN A 66 9.93 2.83 -20.58
CA GLN A 66 10.85 2.34 -19.56
C GLN A 66 10.56 0.85 -19.47
N SER A 67 11.58 0.01 -19.59
CA SER A 67 11.44 -1.40 -19.28
C SER A 67 10.80 -1.50 -17.91
N ALA A 68 9.53 -1.93 -17.85
CA ALA A 68 8.78 -2.15 -16.63
C ALA A 68 9.66 -3.01 -15.71
N SER A 69 10.24 -2.36 -14.70
CA SER A 69 11.11 -3.01 -13.74
C SER A 69 10.26 -3.23 -12.50
N PRO A 70 10.27 -4.42 -11.90
CA PRO A 70 9.42 -4.67 -10.77
C PRO A 70 9.85 -3.80 -9.57
N THR A 71 8.88 -3.21 -8.90
CA THR A 71 9.11 -2.37 -7.73
C THR A 71 9.46 -3.23 -6.53
N THR A 72 10.45 -2.81 -5.75
CA THR A 72 10.85 -3.49 -4.53
C THR A 72 10.34 -2.74 -3.31
N ILE A 73 9.58 -3.43 -2.47
CA ILE A 73 9.05 -2.90 -1.22
C ILE A 73 9.85 -3.44 -0.03
N TYR A 74 10.22 -2.55 0.86
CA TYR A 74 10.82 -2.86 2.16
C TYR A 74 9.83 -2.45 3.23
N PHE A 75 9.12 -3.41 3.82
CA PHE A 75 8.29 -3.15 4.99
C PHE A 75 9.14 -3.11 6.25
N VAL A 76 8.88 -2.13 7.11
CA VAL A 76 9.48 -2.01 8.45
C VAL A 76 8.35 -1.76 9.45
N ARG A 77 8.25 -2.62 10.47
CA ARG A 77 7.41 -2.33 11.64
C ARG A 77 8.06 -1.19 12.44
N HIS A 78 7.26 -0.25 12.95
CA HIS A 78 7.75 0.78 13.87
C HIS A 78 8.64 0.22 14.99
N GLY A 79 9.59 1.03 15.48
CA GLY A 79 10.43 0.72 16.64
C GLY A 79 9.62 0.55 17.93
N GLN A 80 10.26 0.10 19.01
CA GLN A 80 9.59 -0.02 20.30
C GLN A 80 8.97 1.33 20.72
N LYS A 81 7.67 1.30 21.01
CA LYS A 81 6.89 2.48 21.42
C LYS A 81 6.75 2.56 22.93
N GLN A 82 6.54 3.76 23.45
CA GLN A 82 6.18 3.98 24.84
C GLN A 82 4.81 3.34 25.16
N LEU A 83 4.57 3.05 26.44
CA LEU A 83 3.32 2.41 26.90
C LEU A 83 2.20 3.41 27.26
N HIS A 84 2.36 4.68 26.91
CA HIS A 84 1.39 5.73 27.22
C HIS A 84 0.19 5.70 26.27
N ARG A 85 -0.92 6.27 26.74
CA ARG A 85 -2.20 6.41 26.03
C ARG A 85 -2.09 7.69 25.18
N ASP A 86 -2.64 7.70 23.96
CA ASP A 86 -2.61 8.79 22.95
C ASP A 86 -1.42 8.77 21.99
N ASP A 87 -1.45 7.84 21.02
CA ASP A 87 -0.46 7.72 19.93
C ASP A 87 1.01 7.91 20.38
N PRO A 88 1.52 6.98 21.21
CA PRO A 88 2.82 7.15 21.84
C PRO A 88 3.93 7.13 20.78
N GLY A 89 4.95 7.96 21.01
CA GLY A 89 6.21 7.92 20.28
C GLY A 89 7.08 6.72 20.69
N LEU A 90 8.31 6.71 20.21
CA LEU A 90 9.32 5.70 20.46
C LEU A 90 9.94 5.84 21.85
N THR A 91 10.38 4.71 22.40
CA THR A 91 11.34 4.69 23.51
C THR A 91 12.75 5.01 22.98
N GLU A 92 13.73 5.21 23.88
CA GLU A 92 15.14 5.35 23.47
C GLU A 92 15.66 4.08 22.77
N LEU A 93 15.21 2.91 23.24
CA LEU A 93 15.44 1.64 22.56
C LEU A 93 14.81 1.65 21.16
N GLY A 94 13.55 2.09 21.01
CA GLY A 94 12.89 2.19 19.72
C GLY A 94 13.59 3.13 18.73
N LYS A 95 14.10 4.27 19.21
CA LYS A 95 14.93 5.18 18.40
C LYS A 95 16.23 4.50 17.95
N SER A 96 16.91 3.82 18.86
CA SER A 96 18.14 3.09 18.57
C SER A 96 17.90 1.97 17.54
N GLN A 97 16.79 1.24 17.68
CA GLN A 97 16.37 0.23 16.70
C GLN A 97 16.19 0.87 15.32
N ALA A 98 15.43 1.96 15.22
CA ALA A 98 15.17 2.65 13.96
C ALA A 98 16.46 3.22 13.32
N GLN A 99 17.39 3.73 14.12
CA GLN A 99 18.70 4.18 13.63
C GLN A 99 19.53 3.02 13.07
N SER A 100 19.56 1.87 13.76
CA SER A 100 20.25 0.68 13.27
C SER A 100 19.63 0.17 11.96
N THR A 101 18.29 0.14 11.89
CA THR A 101 17.56 -0.19 10.67
C THR A 101 17.93 0.74 9.52
N GLY A 102 17.95 2.05 9.76
CA GLY A 102 18.37 3.03 8.73
C GLY A 102 19.82 2.83 8.29
N SER A 103 20.73 2.53 9.21
CA SER A 103 22.13 2.24 8.88
C SER A 103 22.26 0.97 8.02
N PHE A 104 21.55 -0.10 8.37
CA PHE A 104 21.51 -1.34 7.60
C PHE A 104 20.91 -1.11 6.21
N LEU A 105 19.86 -0.29 6.11
CA LEU A 105 19.16 -0.07 4.84
C LEU A 105 19.95 0.75 3.80
N LYS A 106 21.03 1.43 4.19
CA LYS A 106 21.91 2.20 3.27
C LYS A 106 22.49 1.37 2.13
N GLN A 107 22.59 0.06 2.30
CA GLN A 107 23.12 -0.84 1.27
C GLN A 107 22.12 -1.12 0.14
N PHE A 108 20.84 -0.76 0.32
CA PHE A 108 19.81 -0.94 -0.69
C PHE A 108 19.51 0.38 -1.41
N PRO A 109 19.10 0.34 -2.69
CA PRO A 109 18.89 1.54 -3.49
C PRO A 109 17.52 2.19 -3.22
N ILE A 110 17.11 2.31 -1.94
CA ILE A 110 15.83 2.91 -1.53
C ILE A 110 15.79 4.38 -1.94
N THR A 111 14.72 4.78 -2.61
CA THR A 111 14.54 6.14 -3.13
C THR A 111 13.33 6.85 -2.53
N ARG A 112 12.42 6.14 -1.88
CA ARG A 112 11.19 6.70 -1.28
C ARG A 112 10.90 6.06 0.07
N ILE A 113 10.37 6.86 1.01
CA ILE A 113 9.89 6.39 2.31
C ILE A 113 8.44 6.84 2.47
N ILE A 114 7.54 5.89 2.73
CA ILE A 114 6.13 6.15 3.05
C ILE A 114 5.84 5.58 4.43
N ALA A 115 5.19 6.35 5.30
CA ALA A 115 4.91 5.96 6.67
C ALA A 115 3.44 6.16 7.02
N SER A 116 2.95 5.37 7.98
CA SER A 116 1.65 5.65 8.59
C SER A 116 1.66 6.98 9.36
N PRO A 117 0.49 7.64 9.50
CA PRO A 117 0.36 8.89 10.23
C PRO A 117 0.56 8.76 11.75
N LEU A 118 0.65 7.55 12.31
CA LEU A 118 0.86 7.39 13.75
C LEU A 118 2.28 7.78 14.18
N LYS A 119 2.41 8.44 15.33
CA LYS A 119 3.64 9.06 15.82
C LYS A 119 4.82 8.09 15.86
N ARG A 120 4.62 6.88 16.37
CA ARG A 120 5.65 5.83 16.38
C ARG A 120 6.16 5.45 14.98
N THR A 121 5.30 5.45 13.96
CA THR A 121 5.73 5.16 12.57
C THR A 121 6.44 6.36 11.97
N GLN A 122 5.96 7.58 12.25
CA GLN A 122 6.64 8.81 11.83
C GLN A 122 8.04 8.90 12.43
N GLU A 123 8.18 8.78 13.75
CA GLU A 123 9.48 8.86 14.42
C GLU A 123 10.43 7.73 13.96
N THR A 124 9.92 6.52 13.68
CA THR A 124 10.74 5.44 13.11
C THR A 124 11.22 5.82 11.71
N ALA A 125 10.31 6.31 10.87
CA ALA A 125 10.62 6.72 9.51
C ALA A 125 11.60 7.88 9.47
N GLU A 126 11.49 8.86 10.38
CA GLU A 126 12.41 9.99 10.51
C GLU A 126 13.84 9.54 10.86
N GLN A 127 14.00 8.62 11.82
CA GLN A 127 15.33 8.08 12.15
C GLN A 127 15.97 7.36 10.95
N ILE A 128 15.16 6.60 10.20
CA ILE A 128 15.64 5.91 8.98
C ILE A 128 15.94 6.92 7.87
N ALA A 129 15.05 7.90 7.65
CA ALA A 129 15.16 8.94 6.66
C ALA A 129 16.42 9.79 6.85
N HIS A 130 16.79 10.10 8.10
CA HIS A 130 18.05 10.78 8.41
C HIS A 130 19.27 9.99 7.93
N GLN A 131 19.24 8.66 8.05
CA GLN A 131 20.33 7.79 7.57
C GLN A 131 20.38 7.72 6.03
N LEU A 132 19.21 7.64 5.38
CA LEU A 132 19.08 7.53 3.93
C LEU A 132 19.12 8.87 3.18
N LYS A 133 19.01 9.99 3.90
CA LYS A 133 18.87 11.36 3.36
C LYS A 133 17.66 11.52 2.43
N LEU A 134 16.53 10.95 2.83
CA LEU A 134 15.26 11.01 2.10
C LEU A 134 14.21 11.77 2.88
N ALA A 135 13.16 12.23 2.21
CA ALA A 135 11.96 12.74 2.85
C ALA A 135 11.00 11.59 3.22
N VAL A 136 10.10 11.83 4.16
CA VAL A 136 9.05 10.89 4.56
C VAL A 136 7.70 11.38 4.02
N GLU A 137 7.01 10.52 3.29
CA GLU A 137 5.63 10.72 2.85
C GLU A 137 4.67 10.04 3.83
N ILE A 138 3.56 10.69 4.15
CA ILE A 138 2.56 10.13 5.07
C ILE A 138 1.37 9.59 4.29
N ASN A 139 0.92 8.38 4.61
CA ASN A 139 -0.24 7.76 3.97
C ASN A 139 -1.14 7.03 4.98
N GLU A 140 -2.41 7.42 5.01
CA GLU A 140 -3.46 6.85 5.87
C GLU A 140 -3.72 5.36 5.61
N ALA A 141 -3.47 4.87 4.40
CA ALA A 141 -3.60 3.45 4.06
C ALA A 141 -2.63 2.54 4.84
N LEU A 142 -1.69 3.10 5.61
CA LEU A 142 -0.70 2.36 6.38
C LEU A 142 -1.02 2.26 7.90
N VAL A 143 -2.14 2.81 8.39
CA VAL A 143 -2.50 2.72 9.83
C VAL A 143 -2.64 1.28 10.34
N GLU A 144 -2.63 1.03 11.65
CA GLU A 144 -2.82 -0.33 12.17
C GLU A 144 -4.28 -0.82 11.99
N ARG A 145 -4.48 -2.13 11.91
CA ARG A 145 -5.82 -2.76 11.80
C ARG A 145 -6.78 -2.29 12.90
N MET A 146 -6.32 -2.29 14.14
CA MET A 146 -7.08 -1.86 15.32
C MET A 146 -6.10 -1.39 16.39
N GLU A 147 -6.50 -0.39 17.17
CA GLU A 147 -5.70 0.11 18.29
C GLU A 147 -6.43 -0.14 19.61
N TRP A 148 -5.67 -0.43 20.68
CA TRP A 148 -6.25 -0.75 21.97
C TRP A 148 -6.88 0.50 22.60
N PRO A 149 -8.22 0.56 22.77
CA PRO A 149 -8.87 1.66 23.45
C PRO A 149 -8.87 1.34 24.94
N ALA A 150 -7.73 1.56 25.59
CA ALA A 150 -7.41 1.11 26.95
C ALA A 150 -8.42 1.54 28.04
N GLU A 151 -9.28 2.51 27.78
CA GLU A 151 -10.33 2.96 28.69
C GLU A 151 -11.65 2.19 28.53
N ALA A 152 -11.88 1.60 27.35
CA ALA A 152 -13.12 0.90 27.02
C ALA A 152 -13.03 -0.61 27.28
N VAL A 153 -11.83 -1.21 27.15
CA VAL A 153 -11.63 -2.66 27.28
C VAL A 153 -10.33 -3.04 27.95
N THR A 154 -10.38 -4.16 28.67
CA THR A 154 -9.21 -4.81 29.25
C THR A 154 -8.26 -5.33 28.16
N LYS A 155 -6.99 -5.53 28.53
CA LYS A 155 -5.98 -6.14 27.63
C LYS A 155 -6.40 -7.52 27.13
N GLN A 156 -7.03 -8.32 27.99
CA GLN A 156 -7.50 -9.66 27.63
C GLN A 156 -8.63 -9.61 26.59
N GLN A 157 -9.62 -8.73 26.78
CA GLN A 157 -10.71 -8.53 25.81
C GLN A 157 -10.17 -8.06 24.46
N PHE A 158 -9.22 -7.12 24.48
CA PHE A 158 -8.54 -6.68 23.25
C PHE A 158 -7.78 -7.81 22.57
N SER A 159 -7.05 -8.65 23.33
CA SER A 159 -6.33 -9.81 22.79
C SER A 159 -7.29 -10.83 22.15
N GLN A 160 -8.43 -11.11 22.80
CA GLN A 160 -9.47 -11.98 22.25
C GLN A 160 -10.05 -11.44 20.93
N GLU A 161 -10.35 -10.13 20.89
CA GLU A 161 -10.86 -9.51 19.67
C GLU A 161 -9.80 -9.48 18.56
N TRP A 162 -8.54 -9.25 18.91
CA TRP A 162 -7.42 -9.29 17.99
C TRP A 162 -7.25 -10.67 17.36
N VAL A 163 -7.22 -11.74 18.16
CA VAL A 163 -7.13 -13.12 17.68
C VAL A 163 -8.35 -13.49 16.83
N LYS A 164 -9.55 -13.04 17.21
CA LYS A 164 -10.77 -13.23 16.42
C LYS A 164 -10.65 -12.58 15.04
N ALA A 165 -10.16 -11.34 14.96
CA ALA A 165 -9.92 -10.64 13.69
C ALA A 165 -8.80 -11.29 12.86
N THR A 166 -7.78 -11.88 13.50
CA THR A 166 -6.73 -12.62 12.79
C THR A 166 -7.27 -13.92 12.17
N ASN A 167 -8.07 -14.68 12.91
CA ASN A 167 -8.59 -15.98 12.45
C ASN A 167 -9.81 -15.87 11.52
N ASN A 168 -10.58 -14.79 11.62
CA ASN A 168 -11.66 -14.47 10.69
C ASN A 168 -11.35 -13.15 9.96
N ARG A 169 -10.78 -13.25 8.75
CA ARG A 169 -10.26 -12.08 8.03
C ARG A 169 -11.32 -11.03 7.69
N THR A 170 -12.59 -11.41 7.56
CA THR A 170 -13.70 -10.51 7.26
C THR A 170 -14.41 -9.97 8.50
N TYR A 171 -14.02 -10.42 9.71
CA TYR A 171 -14.53 -9.86 10.95
C TYR A 171 -14.03 -8.42 11.12
N VAL A 172 -14.97 -7.49 11.28
CA VAL A 172 -14.68 -6.09 11.58
C VAL A 172 -14.69 -5.91 13.11
N PRO A 173 -13.56 -5.58 13.74
CA PRO A 173 -13.49 -5.31 15.18
C PRO A 173 -14.22 -4.01 15.52
N GLN A 174 -14.59 -3.84 16.79
CA GLN A 174 -15.33 -2.66 17.26
C GLN A 174 -14.58 -1.33 17.02
N TRP A 175 -13.25 -1.36 17.10
CA TRP A 175 -12.39 -0.17 16.96
C TRP A 175 -11.29 -0.38 15.92
N GLY A 176 -11.68 -0.72 14.70
CA GLY A 176 -10.73 -0.89 13.62
C GLY A 176 -11.37 -1.35 12.31
N THR A 177 -10.52 -1.87 11.43
CA THR A 177 -10.90 -2.45 10.14
C THR A 177 -10.69 -3.96 10.15
N SER A 178 -11.33 -4.68 9.23
CA SER A 178 -11.09 -6.13 9.10
C SER A 178 -9.64 -6.40 8.65
N SER A 179 -9.13 -7.61 8.90
CA SER A 179 -7.81 -8.03 8.38
C SER A 179 -7.77 -8.00 6.84
N GLU A 180 -8.87 -8.38 6.20
CA GLU A 180 -8.99 -8.35 4.74
C GLU A 180 -8.94 -6.92 4.17
N ASP A 181 -9.73 -6.00 4.72
CA ASP A 181 -9.75 -4.59 4.28
C ASP A 181 -8.40 -3.91 4.55
N THR A 182 -7.79 -4.22 5.70
CA THR A 182 -6.48 -3.70 6.08
C THR A 182 -5.40 -4.12 5.10
N GLY A 183 -5.39 -5.39 4.71
CA GLY A 183 -4.45 -5.90 3.71
C GLY A 183 -4.75 -5.37 2.31
N LYS A 184 -6.02 -5.30 1.93
CA LYS A 184 -6.46 -4.81 0.62
C LYS A 184 -6.06 -3.35 0.38
N ARG A 185 -6.32 -2.44 1.32
CA ARG A 185 -5.96 -1.01 1.12
C ARG A 185 -4.45 -0.79 0.97
N ILE A 186 -3.61 -1.60 1.62
CA ILE A 186 -2.15 -1.54 1.48
C ILE A 186 -1.74 -2.14 0.12
N ALA A 187 -2.33 -3.25 -0.28
CA ALA A 187 -2.09 -3.83 -1.60
C ALA A 187 -2.51 -2.89 -2.73
N ASP A 188 -3.65 -2.21 -2.59
CA ASP A 188 -4.15 -1.22 -3.54
C ASP A 188 -3.14 -0.03 -3.64
N LEU A 189 -2.68 0.52 -2.50
CA LEU A 189 -1.61 1.54 -2.48
C LEU A 189 -0.34 1.07 -3.20
N LEU A 190 0.10 -0.16 -2.95
CA LEU A 190 1.32 -0.70 -3.56
C LEU A 190 1.17 -0.96 -5.06
N SER A 191 -0.04 -1.28 -5.52
CA SER A 191 -0.32 -1.51 -6.95
C SER A 191 -0.18 -0.24 -7.79
N GLU A 192 -0.36 0.95 -7.20
CA GLU A 192 -0.13 2.25 -7.86
C GLU A 192 1.35 2.44 -8.26
N HIS A 193 2.25 1.71 -7.59
CA HIS A 193 3.68 1.73 -7.83
C HIS A 193 4.18 0.45 -8.53
N ALA A 194 3.29 -0.45 -8.98
CA ALA A 194 3.73 -1.63 -9.71
C ALA A 194 4.50 -1.22 -10.98
N ASP A 195 5.54 -1.99 -11.31
CA ASP A 195 6.35 -1.81 -12.52
C ASP A 195 7.10 -0.47 -12.68
N SER A 196 7.17 0.36 -11.62
CA SER A 196 7.89 1.65 -11.64
C SER A 196 9.41 1.50 -11.51
N GLY A 197 9.90 0.32 -11.13
CA GLY A 197 11.31 0.07 -10.81
C GLY A 197 11.78 0.76 -9.53
N GLU A 198 10.86 1.29 -8.73
CA GLU A 198 11.19 2.00 -7.51
C GLU A 198 11.60 1.02 -6.39
N HIS A 199 12.37 1.54 -5.44
CA HIS A 199 12.67 0.87 -4.18
C HIS A 199 12.07 1.70 -3.05
N ILE A 200 10.96 1.21 -2.50
CA ILE A 200 10.11 1.97 -1.58
C ILE A 200 10.20 1.33 -0.20
N LEU A 201 10.55 2.13 0.81
CA LEU A 201 10.45 1.76 2.21
C LEU A 201 9.06 2.12 2.74
N ILE A 202 8.38 1.16 3.33
CA ILE A 202 7.08 1.33 3.98
C ILE A 202 7.24 1.14 5.49
N VAL A 203 6.97 2.18 6.28
CA VAL A 203 6.99 2.10 7.74
C VAL A 203 5.57 2.04 8.29
N SER A 204 5.20 0.89 8.85
CA SER A 204 3.83 0.60 9.30
C SER A 204 3.85 -0.22 10.60
N HIS A 205 2.81 -1.02 10.82
CA HIS A 205 2.55 -1.74 12.07
C HIS A 205 2.54 -3.26 11.85
N GLY A 206 2.64 -4.01 12.94
CA GLY A 206 2.77 -5.46 12.86
C GLY A 206 1.57 -6.12 12.18
N GLY A 207 0.35 -5.78 12.62
CA GLY A 207 -0.88 -6.35 12.06
C GLY A 207 -1.07 -5.94 10.61
N ALA A 208 -0.96 -4.64 10.32
CA ALA A 208 -1.09 -4.08 8.97
C ALA A 208 -0.13 -4.70 7.96
N ILE A 209 1.15 -4.86 8.30
CA ILE A 209 2.13 -5.51 7.41
C ILE A 209 1.76 -6.98 7.20
N VAL A 210 1.45 -7.72 8.27
CA VAL A 210 1.01 -9.13 8.17
C VAL A 210 -0.21 -9.25 7.26
N ASP A 211 -1.23 -8.41 7.44
CA ASP A 211 -2.47 -8.45 6.67
C ASP A 211 -2.24 -8.17 5.18
N SER A 212 -1.33 -7.24 4.86
CA SER A 212 -0.88 -7.01 3.48
C SER A 212 -0.20 -8.25 2.90
N LEU A 213 0.71 -8.87 3.66
CA LEU A 213 1.41 -10.08 3.20
C LEU A 213 0.45 -11.26 3.02
N ARG A 214 -0.52 -11.45 3.93
CA ARG A 214 -1.56 -12.48 3.80
C ARG A 214 -2.41 -12.27 2.55
N THR A 215 -2.69 -11.02 2.19
CA THR A 215 -3.42 -10.68 0.96
C THR A 215 -2.63 -11.04 -0.30
N MET A 216 -1.30 -10.84 -0.29
CA MET A 216 -0.43 -11.13 -1.43
C MET A 216 -0.04 -12.61 -1.57
N PHE A 217 0.16 -13.30 -0.45
CA PHE A 217 0.84 -14.60 -0.41
C PHE A 217 0.06 -15.71 0.29
N GLY A 218 -1.05 -15.39 0.95
CA GLY A 218 -1.72 -16.29 1.89
C GLY A 218 -0.90 -16.55 3.16
N ASP A 219 -1.36 -17.51 3.97
CA ASP A 219 -0.81 -17.72 5.31
C ASP A 219 0.44 -18.62 5.33
N ALA A 220 0.57 -19.53 4.35
CA ALA A 220 1.63 -20.55 4.35
C ALA A 220 3.05 -19.96 4.39
N PRO A 221 3.39 -18.89 3.64
CA PRO A 221 4.72 -18.28 3.72
C PRO A 221 4.99 -17.55 5.04
N LEU A 222 3.97 -17.32 5.87
CA LEU A 222 4.05 -16.58 7.13
C LEU A 222 4.05 -17.48 8.36
N GLU A 223 4.13 -18.81 8.18
CA GLU A 223 4.02 -19.80 9.26
C GLU A 223 5.04 -19.56 10.38
N SER A 224 6.25 -19.11 10.04
CA SER A 224 7.32 -18.83 11.02
C SER A 224 6.98 -17.68 11.99
N LEU A 225 6.04 -16.81 11.61
CA LEU A 225 5.55 -15.72 12.44
C LEU A 225 4.43 -16.15 13.40
N LYS A 226 3.80 -17.30 13.18
CA LYS A 226 2.69 -17.74 14.04
C LYS A 226 3.16 -17.96 15.47
N ARG A 227 2.37 -17.47 16.42
CA ARG A 227 2.56 -17.63 17.86
C ARG A 227 1.23 -17.98 18.50
N THR A 228 1.28 -18.84 19.50
CA THR A 228 0.10 -19.28 20.26
C THR A 228 0.10 -18.56 21.60
N TYR A 229 -1.04 -17.94 21.90
CA TYR A 229 -1.35 -17.25 23.14
C TYR A 229 -2.55 -17.95 23.80
N ASP A 230 -2.88 -17.57 25.03
CA ASP A 230 -4.03 -18.11 25.77
C ASP A 230 -5.35 -17.84 25.02
N GLU A 231 -5.44 -16.71 24.31
CA GLU A 231 -6.61 -16.33 23.53
C GLU A 231 -6.67 -17.00 22.13
N GLY A 232 -5.57 -17.61 21.68
CA GLY A 232 -5.45 -18.34 20.41
C GLY A 232 -4.20 -17.96 19.61
N THR A 233 -4.21 -18.24 18.31
CA THR A 233 -3.04 -18.04 17.43
C THR A 233 -3.09 -16.70 16.71
N ASP A 234 -1.93 -16.04 16.63
CA ASP A 234 -1.72 -14.80 15.89
C ASP A 234 -0.33 -14.78 15.22
N PHE A 235 -0.03 -13.75 14.41
CA PHE A 235 1.28 -13.54 13.80
C PHE A 235 2.08 -12.46 14.53
N LEU A 236 3.31 -12.80 14.95
CA LEU A 236 4.20 -11.86 15.62
C LEU A 236 5.28 -11.35 14.66
N MET A 237 5.21 -10.05 14.35
CA MET A 237 6.27 -9.32 13.66
C MET A 237 6.97 -8.38 14.64
N LEU A 238 8.28 -8.51 14.86
CA LEU A 238 9.06 -7.72 15.82
C LEU A 238 9.25 -6.27 15.35
N ASN A 239 9.49 -5.38 16.33
CA ASN A 239 9.79 -3.97 16.06
C ASN A 239 11.03 -3.85 15.18
N CYS A 240 11.00 -2.92 14.22
CA CYS A 240 12.06 -2.69 13.24
C CYS A 240 12.45 -3.91 12.39
N ALA A 241 11.69 -5.01 12.42
CA ALA A 241 11.93 -6.12 11.51
C ALA A 241 11.68 -5.70 10.06
N ILE A 242 12.56 -6.14 9.16
CA ILE A 242 12.51 -5.81 7.73
C ILE A 242 11.89 -6.99 6.97
N THR A 243 10.92 -6.71 6.11
CA THR A 243 10.36 -7.67 5.15
C THR A 243 10.50 -7.10 3.75
N GLN A 244 11.05 -7.88 2.81
CA GLN A 244 11.28 -7.46 1.43
C GLN A 244 10.35 -8.21 0.48
N VAL A 245 9.63 -7.44 -0.32
CA VAL A 245 8.72 -7.94 -1.36
C VAL A 245 9.10 -7.34 -2.71
N ILE A 246 9.04 -8.13 -3.77
CA ILE A 246 9.15 -7.66 -5.16
C ILE A 246 7.75 -7.73 -5.78
N LEU A 247 7.24 -6.58 -6.24
CA LEU A 247 5.95 -6.44 -6.92
C LEU A 247 6.09 -6.79 -8.40
N GLU A 248 6.21 -8.09 -8.66
CA GLU A 248 6.07 -8.68 -10.00
C GLU A 248 4.82 -9.56 -10.04
N SER A 249 4.55 -10.24 -11.16
CA SER A 249 3.39 -11.12 -11.30
C SER A 249 3.82 -12.57 -11.52
N PRO A 250 3.67 -13.48 -10.54
CA PRO A 250 3.18 -13.26 -9.17
C PRO A 250 4.22 -12.58 -8.26
N PRO A 251 3.82 -11.87 -7.19
CA PRO A 251 4.76 -11.18 -6.32
C PRO A 251 5.71 -12.16 -5.64
N GLN A 252 6.89 -11.68 -5.24
CA GLN A 252 7.88 -12.52 -4.55
C GLN A 252 8.19 -11.98 -3.15
N LEU A 253 8.11 -12.85 -2.15
CA LEU A 253 8.59 -12.60 -0.80
C LEU A 253 10.07 -12.99 -0.71
N LYS A 254 10.98 -12.02 -0.68
CA LYS A 254 12.44 -12.24 -0.67
C LYS A 254 13.02 -12.40 0.72
N LEU A 255 12.46 -11.66 1.67
CA LEU A 255 12.91 -11.63 3.05
C LEU A 255 11.69 -11.44 3.94
N LEU A 256 11.58 -12.22 5.01
CA LEU A 256 10.49 -12.10 5.96
C LEU A 256 11.06 -11.85 7.35
N HIS A 257 10.61 -10.78 8.00
CA HIS A 257 10.83 -10.56 9.43
C HIS A 257 12.32 -10.63 9.85
N TYR A 258 13.19 -9.96 9.08
CA TYR A 258 14.62 -9.95 9.32
C TYR A 258 15.02 -8.98 10.43
N THR A 259 15.79 -9.48 11.40
CA THR A 259 16.15 -8.73 12.62
C THR A 259 17.65 -8.74 12.96
N ASP A 260 18.52 -9.34 12.15
CA ASP A 260 19.95 -9.47 12.54
C ASP A 260 20.64 -8.11 12.71
N HIS A 261 20.19 -7.09 11.98
CA HIS A 261 20.66 -5.72 12.13
C HIS A 261 20.36 -5.10 13.50
N LEU A 262 19.56 -5.76 14.35
CA LEU A 262 19.21 -5.32 15.70
C LEU A 262 20.05 -6.00 16.79
N GLN A 263 20.97 -6.93 16.45
CA GLN A 263 21.73 -7.71 17.44
C GLN A 263 22.56 -6.86 18.42
N GLN A 264 22.96 -5.63 18.04
CA GLN A 264 23.71 -4.72 18.91
C GLN A 264 22.83 -3.75 19.69
N VAL A 265 21.52 -3.83 19.49
CA VAL A 265 20.52 -2.87 19.99
C VAL A 265 19.39 -3.58 20.74
N SER A 266 19.45 -4.90 20.90
CA SER A 266 18.52 -5.66 21.73
C SER A 266 18.92 -5.61 23.20
N GLU A 267 17.99 -5.23 24.09
CA GLU A 267 18.02 -5.67 25.49
C GLU A 267 17.78 -7.18 25.58
#